data_AF-A0A8T5MY69-F1
#
_entry.id   AF-A0A8T5MY69-F1
#
_cell.length_a   1.000
_cell.length_b   1.000
_cell.length_c   1.000
_cell.angle_alpha   90.00
_cell.angle_beta   90.00
_cell.angle_gamma   90.00
#
_symmetry.space_group_name_H-M   'P 1'
#
loop_
_entity.id
_entity.type
_entity.pdbx_description
1 polymer ?
#
loop_
_entity_poly.entity_id
_entity_poly.type
_entity_poly.pdbx_seq_one_letter_code
_entity_poly.pdbx_strand_id
1 'polypeptide(L)'
;MTTNENFKELLKFIDERLQKKHNPELELVRKHNAEAMNKDWKIPEDGLWEQSDVIHDFLAFLAEQMIEMNKEKQKESKGFLDWFEGYCKVKIDELTSRTKLREYYKYGWGEIKDILVRNKKKIIEFDITRREPLEKIRAEYEPSIKKLMPLLQKIEDTDTLIDQIVYKLYGLTEEEIKIVEGSIGKK
;
A
#
# COMPACT_ATOMS: atom_id res chain seq x y z
N MET A 1 -0.83 11.81 -16.93
CA MET A 1 -1.29 13.18 -16.62
C MET A 1 -2.54 13.18 -15.74
N THR A 2 -3.47 12.22 -15.88
CA THR A 2 -4.71 12.12 -15.08
C THR A 2 -4.51 11.81 -13.59
N THR A 3 -3.53 10.98 -13.21
CA THR A 3 -3.36 10.54 -11.81
C THR A 3 -2.95 11.68 -10.85
N ASN A 4 -2.15 12.63 -11.33
CA ASN A 4 -1.65 13.74 -10.50
C ASN A 4 -2.75 14.79 -10.24
N GLU A 5 -3.63 15.01 -11.22
CA GLU A 5 -4.74 15.95 -11.05
C GLU A 5 -5.78 15.42 -10.04
N ASN A 6 -6.18 14.16 -10.16
CA ASN A 6 -7.09 13.52 -9.22
C ASN A 6 -6.55 13.53 -7.78
N PHE A 7 -5.24 13.35 -7.62
CA PHE A 7 -4.58 13.39 -6.31
C PHE A 7 -4.68 14.79 -5.68
N LYS A 8 -4.43 15.85 -6.46
CA LYS A 8 -4.57 17.24 -6.00
C LYS A 8 -6.02 17.59 -5.66
N GLU A 9 -6.97 17.16 -6.47
CA GLU A 9 -8.40 17.36 -6.21
C GLU A 9 -8.81 16.70 -4.88
N LEU A 10 -8.29 15.51 -4.60
CA LEU A 10 -8.54 14.81 -3.35
C LEU A 10 -7.93 15.52 -2.14
N LEU A 11 -6.69 16.00 -2.24
CA LEU A 11 -6.07 16.79 -1.17
C LEU A 11 -6.82 18.09 -0.91
N LYS A 12 -7.28 18.76 -1.98
CA LYS A 12 -8.13 19.94 -1.85
C LYS A 12 -9.44 19.58 -1.14
N PHE A 13 -10.10 18.49 -1.52
CA PHE A 13 -11.30 18.01 -0.82
C PHE A 13 -11.04 17.78 0.67
N ILE A 14 -9.91 17.16 1.04
CA ILE A 14 -9.53 16.94 2.44
C ILE A 14 -9.38 18.28 3.18
N ASP A 15 -8.63 19.23 2.59
CA ASP A 15 -8.45 20.57 3.17
C ASP A 15 -9.79 21.28 3.37
N GLU A 16 -10.71 21.15 2.43
CA GLU A 16 -12.04 21.73 2.54
C GLU A 16 -12.82 21.13 3.71
N ARG A 17 -12.74 19.81 3.95
CA ARG A 17 -13.45 19.14 5.06
C ARG A 17 -12.89 19.52 6.43
N LEU A 18 -11.59 19.80 6.53
CA LEU A 18 -10.97 20.25 7.78
C LEU A 18 -11.29 21.71 8.14
N GLN A 19 -11.86 22.49 7.21
CA GLN A 19 -12.27 23.87 7.49
C GLN A 19 -13.63 23.93 8.18
N LYS A 20 -13.77 24.79 9.19
CA LYS A 20 -15.05 25.15 9.85
C LYS A 20 -15.92 26.01 8.94
N LYS A 21 -16.42 25.41 7.87
CA LYS A 21 -17.23 26.08 6.83
C LYS A 21 -18.46 25.28 6.41
N HIS A 22 -18.67 24.10 6.99
CA HIS A 22 -19.78 23.23 6.64
C HIS A 22 -20.95 23.48 7.58
N ASN A 23 -22.16 23.40 7.05
CA ASN A 23 -23.36 23.53 7.85
C ASN A 23 -23.89 22.12 8.16
N PRO A 24 -23.80 21.64 9.41
CA PRO A 24 -24.31 20.31 9.75
C PRO A 24 -25.84 20.28 9.62
N GLU A 25 -26.37 19.11 9.29
CA GLU A 25 -27.83 18.95 9.14
C GLU A 25 -28.51 19.12 10.50
N LEU A 26 -29.46 20.07 10.60
CA LEU A 26 -30.07 20.49 11.86
C LEU A 26 -30.72 19.34 12.64
N GLU A 27 -31.38 18.43 11.93
CA GLU A 27 -31.99 17.22 12.52
C GLU A 27 -30.94 16.30 13.16
N LEU A 28 -29.77 16.12 12.53
CA LEU A 28 -28.68 15.32 13.07
C LEU A 28 -28.02 15.99 14.28
N VAL A 29 -27.86 17.32 14.25
CA VAL A 29 -27.35 18.10 15.39
C VAL A 29 -28.28 17.96 16.59
N ARG A 30 -29.59 18.12 16.39
CA ARG A 30 -30.59 17.96 17.45
C ARG A 30 -30.61 16.55 18.02
N LYS A 31 -30.51 15.53 17.15
CA LYS A 31 -30.44 14.13 17.57
C LYS A 31 -29.18 13.87 18.41
N HIS A 32 -28.00 14.29 17.95
CA HIS A 32 -26.76 14.20 18.71
C HIS A 32 -26.88 14.90 20.08
N ASN A 33 -27.38 16.13 20.08
CA ASN A 33 -27.60 16.92 21.29
C ASN A 33 -28.67 16.33 22.23
N ALA A 34 -29.58 15.48 21.75
CA ALA A 34 -30.57 14.83 22.61
C ALA A 34 -30.01 13.60 23.36
N GLU A 35 -28.90 13.02 22.90
CA GLU A 35 -28.33 11.82 23.51
C GLU A 35 -27.73 12.11 24.90
N ALA A 36 -28.00 11.20 25.85
CA ALA A 36 -27.56 11.34 27.23
C ALA A 36 -26.03 11.34 27.36
N MET A 37 -25.31 10.71 26.43
CA MET A 37 -23.85 10.65 26.41
C MET A 37 -23.19 11.97 25.98
N ASN A 38 -23.92 12.85 25.27
CA ASN A 38 -23.42 14.12 24.75
C ASN A 38 -23.83 15.30 25.65
N LYS A 39 -24.09 15.09 26.94
CA LYS A 39 -24.52 16.18 27.85
C LYS A 39 -23.45 17.25 28.04
N ASP A 40 -22.19 16.82 28.13
CA ASP A 40 -21.04 17.70 28.39
C ASP A 40 -20.43 18.28 27.11
N TRP A 41 -20.91 17.85 25.93
CA TRP A 41 -20.46 18.34 24.63
C TRP A 41 -21.64 18.46 23.66
N LYS A 42 -22.08 19.70 23.39
CA LYS A 42 -23.18 20.01 22.45
C LYS A 42 -22.64 20.67 21.20
N ILE A 43 -23.20 20.32 20.06
CA ILE A 43 -22.91 20.97 18.78
C ILE A 43 -23.84 22.19 18.62
N PRO A 44 -23.34 23.40 18.32
CA PRO A 44 -24.17 24.56 18.06
C PRO A 44 -25.11 24.35 16.86
N GLU A 45 -26.39 24.74 16.97
CA GLU A 45 -27.38 24.60 15.88
C GLU A 45 -27.14 25.57 14.70
N ASP A 46 -26.39 26.64 14.92
CA ASP A 46 -26.11 27.72 13.97
C ASP A 46 -24.61 27.90 13.67
N GLY A 47 -23.77 26.96 14.13
CA GLY A 47 -22.32 27.01 13.97
C GLY A 47 -21.81 26.33 12.71
N LEU A 48 -20.86 26.97 12.02
CA LEU A 48 -20.07 26.29 10.99
C LEU A 48 -19.18 25.23 11.65
N TRP A 49 -19.15 24.05 11.05
CA TRP A 49 -18.48 22.87 11.57
C TRP A 49 -17.41 22.36 10.60
N GLU A 50 -16.45 21.63 11.14
CA GLU A 50 -15.48 20.84 10.38
C GLU A 50 -16.00 19.41 10.21
N GLN A 51 -15.62 18.73 9.13
CA GLN A 51 -16.02 17.36 8.83
C GLN A 51 -14.84 16.40 9.01
N SER A 52 -14.18 16.47 10.17
CA SER A 52 -13.02 15.60 10.50
C SER A 52 -13.41 14.13 10.61
N ASP A 53 -14.65 13.85 11.03
CA ASP A 53 -15.26 12.52 11.02
C ASP A 53 -15.22 11.88 9.62
N VAL A 54 -15.55 12.65 8.58
CA VAL A 54 -15.47 12.20 7.18
C VAL A 54 -14.04 11.83 6.80
N ILE A 55 -13.03 12.54 7.32
CA ILE A 55 -11.62 12.23 7.07
C ILE A 55 -11.19 10.96 7.81
N HIS A 56 -11.66 10.75 9.04
CA HIS A 56 -11.40 9.52 9.79
C HIS A 56 -12.04 8.30 9.12
N ASP A 57 -13.28 8.41 8.65
CA ASP A 57 -13.95 7.34 7.89
C ASP A 57 -13.21 7.04 6.58
N PHE A 58 -12.71 8.09 5.90
CA PHE A 58 -11.93 7.91 4.69
C PHE A 58 -10.57 7.23 4.98
N LEU A 59 -9.89 7.60 6.06
CA LEU A 59 -8.67 6.91 6.50
C LEU A 59 -8.93 5.44 6.85
N ALA A 60 -10.04 5.14 7.52
CA ALA A 60 -10.44 3.76 7.80
C ALA A 60 -10.65 2.97 6.50
N PHE A 61 -11.36 3.56 5.53
CA PHE A 61 -11.53 2.97 4.21
C PHE A 61 -10.18 2.73 3.50
N LEU A 62 -9.27 3.70 3.50
CA LEU A 62 -7.94 3.55 2.88
C LEU A 62 -7.11 2.45 3.57
N ALA A 63 -7.20 2.33 4.89
CA ALA A 63 -6.54 1.27 5.65
C ALA A 63 -7.10 -0.12 5.28
N GLU A 64 -8.42 -0.24 5.12
CA GLU A 64 -9.05 -1.47 4.62
C GLU A 64 -8.57 -1.83 3.21
N GLN A 65 -8.51 -0.85 2.30
CA GLN A 65 -7.98 -1.07 0.96
C GLN A 65 -6.51 -1.51 0.99
N MET A 66 -5.69 -0.90 1.85
CA MET A 66 -4.29 -1.31 2.05
C MET A 66 -4.16 -2.75 2.54
N ILE A 67 -5.04 -3.19 3.44
CA ILE A 67 -5.07 -4.58 3.91
C ILE A 67 -5.40 -5.52 2.74
N GLU A 68 -6.43 -5.20 1.96
CA GLU A 68 -6.86 -6.07 0.85
C GLU A 68 -5.81 -6.15 -0.25
N MET A 69 -5.25 -5.02 -0.68
CA MET A 69 -4.17 -4.98 -1.66
C MET A 69 -2.93 -5.74 -1.18
N ASN A 70 -2.58 -5.65 0.11
CA ASN A 70 -1.47 -6.43 0.65
C ASN A 70 -1.75 -7.93 0.70
N LYS A 71 -3.00 -8.35 0.96
CA LYS A 71 -3.40 -9.75 0.86
C LYS A 71 -3.28 -10.27 -0.57
N GLU A 72 -3.75 -9.49 -1.56
CA GLU A 72 -3.61 -9.84 -2.98
C GLU A 72 -2.13 -9.99 -3.37
N LYS A 73 -1.27 -9.05 -2.94
CA LYS A 73 0.18 -9.07 -3.18
C LYS A 73 0.80 -10.33 -2.60
N GLN A 74 0.48 -10.64 -1.35
CA GLN A 74 0.96 -11.83 -0.65
C GLN A 74 0.46 -13.11 -1.34
N LYS A 75 -0.80 -13.15 -1.80
CA LYS A 75 -1.38 -14.30 -2.49
C LYS A 75 -0.66 -14.59 -3.80
N GLU A 76 -0.47 -13.60 -4.66
CA GLU A 76 0.26 -13.78 -5.94
C GLU A 76 1.73 -14.15 -5.69
N SER A 77 2.38 -13.47 -4.73
CA SER A 77 3.77 -13.77 -4.37
C SER A 77 3.94 -15.19 -3.87
N LYS A 78 3.06 -15.64 -2.97
CA LYS A 78 3.03 -17.01 -2.47
C LYS A 78 2.77 -18.02 -3.58
N GLY A 79 1.83 -17.74 -4.49
CA GLY A 79 1.52 -18.61 -5.62
C GLY A 79 2.74 -18.89 -6.48
N PHE A 80 3.49 -17.84 -6.86
CA PHE A 80 4.74 -18.00 -7.60
C PHE A 80 5.80 -18.79 -6.83
N LEU A 81 6.00 -18.49 -5.54
CA LEU A 81 7.02 -19.16 -4.73
C LEU A 81 6.69 -20.63 -4.50
N ASP A 82 5.44 -20.97 -4.19
CA ASP A 82 4.98 -22.35 -4.01
C ASP A 82 5.14 -23.15 -5.31
N TRP A 83 4.79 -22.55 -6.45
CA TRP A 83 5.04 -23.13 -7.77
C TRP A 83 6.53 -23.36 -8.02
N PHE A 84 7.38 -22.37 -7.72
CA PHE A 84 8.82 -22.45 -7.90
C PHE A 84 9.43 -23.58 -7.06
N GLU A 85 9.07 -23.67 -5.78
CA GLU A 85 9.52 -24.75 -4.90
C GLU A 85 9.08 -26.12 -5.42
N GLY A 86 7.84 -26.21 -5.91
CA GLY A 86 7.29 -27.44 -6.49
C GLY A 86 7.97 -27.87 -7.79
N TYR A 87 8.38 -26.90 -8.62
CA TYR A 87 9.07 -27.12 -9.89
C TYR A 87 10.55 -27.48 -9.67
N CYS A 88 11.27 -26.72 -8.84
CA CYS A 88 12.69 -26.93 -8.59
C CYS A 88 13.00 -28.00 -7.53
N LYS A 89 11.96 -28.52 -6.84
CA LYS A 89 12.06 -29.50 -5.74
C LYS A 89 13.00 -29.05 -4.61
N VAL A 90 13.02 -27.75 -4.33
CA VAL A 90 13.86 -27.14 -3.29
C VAL A 90 13.10 -26.03 -2.60
N LYS A 91 13.29 -25.89 -1.28
CA LYS A 91 12.70 -24.79 -0.52
C LYS A 91 13.46 -23.49 -0.72
N ILE A 92 12.74 -22.37 -0.80
CA ILE A 92 13.35 -21.03 -0.90
C ILE A 92 14.32 -20.78 0.26
N ASP A 93 14.01 -21.28 1.46
CA ASP A 93 14.84 -21.09 2.65
C ASP A 93 16.18 -21.81 2.61
N GLU A 94 16.31 -22.81 1.74
CA GLU A 94 17.57 -23.51 1.49
C GLU A 94 18.46 -22.76 0.49
N LEU A 95 17.90 -21.81 -0.27
CA LEU A 95 18.63 -21.07 -1.31
C LEU A 95 19.40 -19.88 -0.72
N THR A 96 20.52 -19.56 -1.36
CA THR A 96 21.23 -18.29 -1.09
C THR A 96 20.43 -17.12 -1.64
N SER A 97 20.52 -15.96 -0.97
CA SER A 97 19.72 -14.77 -1.31
C SER A 97 18.20 -15.01 -1.22
N ARG A 98 17.74 -15.90 -0.31
CA ARG A 98 16.33 -16.20 -0.07
C ARG A 98 15.43 -14.98 0.10
N THR A 99 15.90 -13.92 0.78
CA THR A 99 15.12 -12.68 0.92
C THR A 99 14.86 -12.02 -0.43
N LYS A 100 15.86 -11.99 -1.31
CA LYS A 100 15.69 -11.46 -2.67
C LYS A 100 14.73 -12.31 -3.50
N LEU A 101 14.75 -13.63 -3.32
CA LEU A 101 13.79 -14.52 -3.99
C LEU A 101 12.37 -14.34 -3.42
N ARG A 102 12.21 -14.16 -2.10
CA ARG A 102 10.91 -13.85 -1.48
C ARG A 102 10.34 -12.54 -1.96
N GLU A 103 11.20 -11.55 -2.20
CA GLU A 103 10.86 -10.23 -2.72
C GLU A 103 11.21 -10.11 -4.21
N TYR A 104 11.06 -11.18 -4.99
CA TYR A 104 11.49 -11.22 -6.40
C TYR A 104 10.93 -10.07 -7.23
N TYR A 105 9.76 -9.55 -6.87
CA TYR A 105 9.11 -8.42 -7.53
C TYR A 105 9.88 -7.10 -7.43
N LYS A 106 10.90 -7.01 -6.57
CA LYS A 106 11.81 -5.86 -6.47
C LYS A 106 12.99 -5.95 -7.44
N TYR A 107 13.19 -7.09 -8.10
CA TYR A 107 14.40 -7.37 -8.87
C TYR A 107 14.05 -7.74 -10.31
N GLY A 108 14.88 -7.34 -11.27
CA GLY A 108 14.69 -7.75 -12.65
C GLY A 108 15.03 -9.22 -12.89
N TRP A 109 14.55 -9.78 -14.02
CA TRP A 109 14.81 -11.17 -14.39
C TRP A 109 16.30 -11.52 -14.40
N GLY A 110 17.18 -10.60 -14.83
CA GLY A 110 18.63 -10.82 -14.84
C GLY A 110 19.18 -11.16 -13.45
N GLU A 111 18.79 -10.40 -12.43
CA GLU A 111 19.21 -10.66 -11.04
C GLU A 111 18.63 -11.97 -10.51
N ILE A 112 17.35 -12.24 -10.79
CA ILE A 112 16.71 -13.50 -10.41
C ILE A 112 17.44 -14.68 -11.05
N LYS A 113 17.72 -14.62 -12.36
CA LYS A 113 18.49 -15.63 -13.08
C LYS A 113 19.87 -15.85 -12.47
N ASP A 114 20.59 -14.79 -12.12
CA ASP A 114 21.91 -14.90 -11.49
C ASP A 114 21.84 -15.61 -10.13
N ILE A 115 20.80 -15.31 -9.34
CA ILE A 115 20.55 -16.02 -8.08
C ILE A 115 20.28 -17.51 -8.34
N LEU A 116 19.46 -17.85 -9.35
CA LEU A 116 19.15 -19.24 -9.69
C LEU A 116 20.41 -20.01 -10.10
N VAL A 117 21.23 -19.44 -10.99
CA VAL A 117 22.48 -20.04 -11.47
C VAL A 117 23.49 -20.22 -10.33
N ARG A 118 23.58 -19.26 -9.40
CA ARG A 118 24.44 -19.38 -8.21
C ARG A 118 24.01 -20.55 -7.32
N ASN A 119 22.71 -20.85 -7.29
CA ASN A 119 22.14 -21.94 -6.51
C ASN A 119 22.07 -23.29 -7.27
N LYS A 120 22.72 -23.43 -8.43
CA LYS A 120 22.68 -24.65 -9.26
C LYS A 120 23.06 -25.96 -8.56
N LYS A 121 23.89 -25.91 -7.51
CA LYS A 121 24.25 -27.11 -6.73
C LYS A 121 23.13 -27.57 -5.79
N LYS A 122 22.18 -26.69 -5.48
CA LYS A 122 21.02 -26.96 -4.59
C LYS A 122 19.78 -27.33 -5.40
N ILE A 123 19.63 -26.79 -6.60
CA ILE A 123 18.58 -27.15 -7.56
C ILE A 123 19.07 -28.38 -8.35
N ILE A 124 18.85 -29.57 -7.80
CA ILE A 124 19.40 -30.83 -8.36
C ILE A 124 18.44 -31.57 -9.29
N GLU A 125 17.15 -31.23 -9.28
CA GLU A 125 16.12 -31.88 -10.11
C GLU A 125 16.44 -31.81 -11.61
N PHE A 126 17.09 -30.73 -12.03
CA PHE A 126 17.57 -30.51 -13.38
C PHE A 126 18.74 -29.52 -13.37
N ASP A 127 19.50 -29.48 -14.46
CA ASP A 127 20.52 -28.44 -14.63
C ASP A 127 19.86 -27.08 -14.91
N ILE A 128 19.76 -26.24 -13.86
CA ILE A 128 19.20 -24.88 -13.92
C ILE A 128 19.96 -23.95 -14.87
N THR A 129 21.17 -24.30 -15.31
CA THR A 129 21.93 -23.48 -16.28
C THR A 129 21.48 -23.70 -17.73
N ARG A 130 20.67 -24.74 -17.98
CA ARG A 130 20.06 -24.99 -19.30
C ARG A 130 18.97 -23.96 -19.60
N ARG A 131 18.77 -23.71 -20.89
CA ARG A 131 17.77 -22.76 -21.39
C ARG A 131 16.35 -23.13 -20.97
N GLU A 132 15.96 -24.39 -21.16
CA GLU A 132 14.58 -24.83 -20.95
C GLU A 132 14.06 -24.57 -19.52
N PRO A 133 14.77 -24.95 -18.43
CA PRO A 133 14.32 -24.61 -17.08
C PRO A 133 14.23 -23.10 -16.81
N LEU A 134 15.20 -22.32 -17.30
CA LEU A 134 15.22 -20.87 -17.12
C LEU A 134 14.05 -20.19 -17.85
N GLU A 135 13.77 -20.60 -19.09
CA GLU A 135 12.62 -20.07 -19.83
C GLU A 135 11.30 -20.44 -19.16
N LYS A 136 11.19 -21.65 -18.58
CA LYS A 136 9.98 -22.04 -17.83
C LYS A 136 9.79 -21.19 -16.57
N ILE A 137 10.84 -20.93 -15.81
CA ILE A 137 10.77 -20.04 -14.62
C ILE A 137 10.48 -18.61 -15.04
N ARG A 138 11.08 -18.13 -16.14
CA ARG A 138 10.81 -16.81 -16.69
C ARG A 138 9.36 -16.65 -17.12
N ALA A 139 8.80 -17.66 -17.77
CA ALA A 139 7.42 -17.67 -18.25
C ALA A 139 6.38 -17.64 -17.12
N GLU A 140 6.73 -18.09 -15.90
CA GLU A 140 5.89 -17.92 -14.71
C GLU A 140 6.15 -16.58 -14.00
N TYR A 141 7.42 -16.16 -13.95
CA TYR A 141 7.85 -14.91 -13.33
C TYR A 141 7.21 -13.69 -14.02
N GLU A 142 7.27 -13.59 -15.35
CA GLU A 142 6.81 -12.40 -16.08
C GLU A 142 5.31 -12.10 -15.89
N PRO A 143 4.39 -13.08 -15.98
CA PRO A 143 2.98 -12.88 -15.65
C PRO A 143 2.75 -12.46 -14.19
N SER A 144 3.48 -13.05 -13.25
CA SER A 144 3.36 -12.69 -11.84
C SER A 144 3.76 -11.23 -11.59
N ILE A 145 4.90 -10.81 -12.15
CA ILE A 145 5.32 -9.40 -12.12
C ILE A 145 4.28 -8.50 -12.75
N LYS A 146 3.73 -8.87 -13.91
CA LYS A 146 2.72 -8.06 -14.59
C LYS A 146 1.46 -7.83 -13.74
N LYS A 147 1.09 -8.78 -12.88
CA LYS A 147 0.00 -8.61 -11.92
C LYS A 147 0.42 -7.80 -10.70
N LEU A 148 1.63 -8.03 -10.18
CA LEU A 148 2.13 -7.37 -8.97
C LEU A 148 2.46 -5.90 -9.19
N MET A 149 2.99 -5.51 -10.35
CA MET A 149 3.39 -4.13 -10.64
C MET A 149 2.28 -3.09 -10.40
N PRO A 150 1.08 -3.20 -10.99
CA PRO A 150 0.02 -2.23 -10.73
C PRO A 150 -0.45 -2.25 -9.28
N LEU A 151 -0.38 -3.39 -8.60
CA LEU A 151 -0.77 -3.51 -7.20
C LEU A 151 0.23 -2.84 -6.26
N LEU A 152 1.53 -3.02 -6.50
CA LEU A 152 2.60 -2.35 -5.77
C LEU A 152 2.50 -0.83 -5.92
N GLN A 153 2.23 -0.34 -7.14
CA GLN A 153 2.04 1.09 -7.37
C GLN A 153 0.85 1.63 -6.57
N LYS A 154 -0.29 0.95 -6.59
CA LYS A 154 -1.47 1.38 -5.82
C LYS A 154 -1.22 1.40 -4.31
N ILE A 155 -0.46 0.43 -3.80
CA ILE A 155 -0.07 0.38 -2.38
C ILE A 155 0.79 1.60 -2.04
N GLU A 156 1.77 1.94 -2.87
CA GLU A 156 2.64 3.11 -2.68
C GLU A 156 1.89 4.44 -2.80
N ASP A 157 1.00 4.57 -3.79
CA ASP A 157 0.17 5.76 -3.98
C ASP A 157 -0.77 5.97 -2.78
N THR A 158 -1.32 4.87 -2.23
CA THR A 158 -2.23 4.91 -1.08
C THR A 158 -1.47 5.22 0.21
N ASP A 159 -0.27 4.67 0.40
CA ASP A 159 0.61 4.99 1.53
C ASP A 159 0.97 6.49 1.53
N THR A 160 1.34 7.03 0.36
CA THR A 160 1.59 8.47 0.17
C THR A 160 0.35 9.31 0.47
N LEU A 161 -0.82 8.88 0.02
CA LEU A 161 -2.08 9.58 0.31
C LEU A 161 -2.37 9.62 1.82
N ILE A 162 -2.21 8.49 2.51
CA ILE A 162 -2.43 8.39 3.95
C ILE A 162 -1.48 9.33 4.70
N ASP A 163 -0.19 9.35 4.35
CA ASP A 163 0.77 10.27 4.95
C ASP A 163 0.32 11.72 4.79
N GLN A 164 -0.07 12.14 3.59
CA GLN A 164 -0.52 13.51 3.32
C GLN A 164 -1.79 13.87 4.12
N ILE A 165 -2.73 12.93 4.26
CA ILE A 165 -3.91 13.13 5.12
C ILE A 165 -3.47 13.29 6.59
N VAL A 166 -2.58 12.43 7.08
CA VAL A 166 -2.08 12.48 8.45
C VAL A 166 -1.36 13.80 8.71
N TYR A 167 -0.46 14.25 7.83
CA TYR A 167 0.22 15.53 7.97
C TYR A 167 -0.76 16.70 8.07
N LYS A 168 -1.83 16.69 7.25
CA LYS A 168 -2.89 17.71 7.29
C LYS A 168 -3.70 17.66 8.59
N LEU A 169 -4.05 16.47 9.08
CA LEU A 169 -4.75 16.30 10.36
C LEU A 169 -3.95 16.83 11.54
N TYR A 170 -2.63 16.68 11.51
CA TYR A 170 -1.73 17.20 12.54
C TYR A 170 -1.28 18.65 12.26
N GLY A 171 -1.67 19.24 11.13
CA GLY A 171 -1.35 20.62 10.77
C GLY A 171 0.14 20.87 10.51
N LEU A 172 0.88 19.87 10.02
CA LEU A 172 2.32 19.99 9.79
C LEU A 172 2.64 20.98 8.66
N THR A 173 3.71 21.74 8.83
CA THR A 173 4.29 22.57 7.76
C THR A 173 5.15 21.74 6.80
N GLU A 174 5.49 22.30 5.65
CA GLU A 174 6.40 21.64 4.70
C GLU A 174 7.77 21.33 5.32
N GLU A 175 8.26 22.17 6.23
CA GLU A 175 9.51 21.94 6.96
C GLU A 175 9.39 20.74 7.89
N GLU A 176 8.28 20.64 8.64
CA GLU A 176 8.01 19.52 9.54
C GLU A 176 7.84 18.21 8.77
N ILE A 177 7.13 18.24 7.64
CA ILE A 177 6.99 17.08 6.74
C ILE A 177 8.36 16.61 6.26
N LYS A 178 9.23 17.51 5.77
CA LYS A 178 10.58 17.15 5.31
C LYS A 178 11.42 16.51 6.40
N ILE A 179 11.29 16.97 7.65
CA ILE A 179 11.98 16.36 8.80
C ILE A 179 11.46 14.93 9.03
N VAL A 180 10.15 14.73 9.01
CA VAL A 180 9.53 13.42 9.20
C VAL A 180 9.95 12.45 8.10
N GLU A 181 9.81 12.83 6.83
CA GLU A 181 10.20 12.01 5.67
C GLU A 181 11.69 11.67 5.68
N GLY A 182 12.54 12.64 6.03
CA GLY A 182 13.98 12.45 6.18
C GLY A 182 14.36 11.48 7.30
N SER A 183 13.57 11.41 8.37
CA SER A 183 13.78 10.46 9.48
C SER A 183 13.36 9.02 9.15
N ILE A 184 12.35 8.87 8.28
CA ILE A 184 11.79 7.57 7.87
C ILE A 184 12.55 7.01 6.65
N GLY A 185 13.37 7.84 5.98
CA GLY A 185 14.11 7.47 4.78
C GLY A 185 13.24 7.38 3.53
N LYS A 186 12.04 7.99 3.56
CA LYS A 186 11.26 8.24 2.34
C LYS A 186 12.00 9.32 1.55
N LYS A 187 12.39 9.01 0.32
CA LYS A 187 13.12 9.90 -0.60
C LYS A 187 12.38 10.02 -1.91
#